data_AF-G9YBQ0-F1
#
_entry.id   AF-G9YBQ0-F1
#
_cell.length_a   1.000
_cell.length_b   1.000
_cell.length_c   1.000
_cell.angle_alpha   90.00
_cell.angle_beta   90.00
_cell.angle_gamma   90.00
#
_symmetry.space_group_name_H-M   'P 1'
#
loop_
_entity.id
_entity.type
_entity.pdbx_description
1 polymer ?
#
loop_
_entity_poly.entity_id
_entity_poly.type
_entity_poly.pdbx_seq_one_letter_code
_entity_poly.pdbx_strand_id
1 'polypeptide(L)'
;MACPYGAPQYNEEKGHMTKCDGCYERVAEGKKPICVESCPLRALDLAPIEELRAKYGDLAEVAPLPAAHFTKPNIVLKPNANSRPVGDTTGYLANPKEV
;
A
#
# COMPACT_ATOMS: atom_id res chain seq x y z
N MET A 1 10.34 -9.35 12.85
CA MET A 1 9.01 -8.72 12.73
C MET A 1 8.15 -9.59 11.82
N ALA A 2 6.94 -9.99 12.24
CA ALA A 2 6.14 -10.98 11.50
C ALA A 2 5.48 -10.42 10.22
N CYS A 3 5.12 -9.14 10.21
CA CYS A 3 4.63 -8.47 9.00
C CYS A 3 5.82 -7.94 8.19
N PRO A 4 6.06 -8.41 6.95
CA PRO A 4 7.21 -7.97 6.15
C PRO A 4 7.05 -6.55 5.62
N TYR A 5 5.85 -5.96 5.73
CA TYR A 5 5.55 -4.59 5.31
C TYR A 5 5.66 -3.56 6.44
N GLY A 6 5.92 -4.00 7.68
CA GLY A 6 5.93 -3.08 8.83
C GLY A 6 4.60 -2.36 9.08
N ALA A 7 3.47 -2.92 8.64
CA ALA A 7 2.18 -2.21 8.71
C ALA A 7 1.66 -1.96 10.14
N PRO A 8 1.81 -2.90 11.11
CA PRO A 8 1.45 -2.63 12.50
C PRO A 8 2.48 -1.71 13.16
N GLN A 9 2.01 -0.65 13.81
CA GLN A 9 2.82 0.31 14.57
C GLN A 9 2.32 0.38 16.01
N TYR A 10 3.23 0.52 16.98
CA TYR A 10 2.82 0.63 18.39
C TYR A 10 2.26 2.02 18.68
N ASN A 11 1.11 2.10 19.34
CA ASN A 11 0.55 3.35 19.82
C ASN A 11 0.67 3.38 21.35
N GLU A 12 1.55 4.25 21.87
CA GLU A 12 1.83 4.34 23.30
C GLU A 12 0.61 4.78 24.12
N GLU A 13 -0.18 5.72 23.61
CA GLU A 13 -1.38 6.23 24.30
C GLU A 13 -2.47 5.15 24.47
N LYS A 14 -2.62 4.29 23.46
CA LYS A 14 -3.60 3.18 23.49
C LYS A 14 -3.04 1.92 24.16
N GLY A 15 -1.73 1.84 24.36
CA GLY A 15 -1.06 0.67 24.94
C GLY A 15 -1.10 -0.59 24.07
N HIS A 16 -1.38 -0.46 22.76
CA HIS A 16 -1.45 -1.61 21.85
C HIS A 16 -1.03 -1.24 20.42
N MET A 17 -0.77 -2.27 19.60
CA MET A 17 -0.47 -2.10 18.17
C MET A 17 -1.71 -1.58 17.42
N THR A 18 -1.51 -0.68 16.47
CA THR A 18 -2.52 -0.18 15.53
C THR A 18 -2.06 -0.41 14.10
N LYS A 19 -3.01 -0.43 13.16
CA LYS A 19 -2.73 -0.52 11.72
C LYS A 19 -3.89 0.10 10.93
N CYS A 20 -3.67 0.32 9.64
CA CYS A 20 -4.75 0.70 8.70
C CYS A 20 -5.90 -0.32 8.75
N ASP A 21 -7.13 0.19 8.85
CA ASP A 21 -8.38 -0.56 8.84
C ASP A 21 -9.11 -0.52 7.49
N GLY A 22 -8.54 0.19 6.51
CA GLY A 22 -9.14 0.39 5.19
C GLY A 22 -10.29 1.39 5.19
N CYS A 23 -10.40 2.27 6.20
CA CYS A 23 -11.55 3.15 6.41
C CYS A 23 -12.87 2.38 6.44
N TYR A 24 -12.90 1.27 7.19
CA TYR A 24 -14.01 0.31 7.22
C TYR A 24 -15.39 0.97 7.33
N GLU A 25 -15.55 1.93 8.25
CA GLU A 25 -16.81 2.64 8.47
C GLU A 25 -17.27 3.44 7.23
N ARG A 26 -16.33 4.12 6.55
CA ARG A 26 -16.64 4.87 5.33
C ARG A 26 -17.07 3.94 4.20
N VAL A 27 -16.36 2.83 4.05
CA VAL A 27 -16.66 1.83 3.01
C VAL A 27 -18.03 1.20 3.26
N ALA A 28 -18.40 0.94 4.52
CA ALA A 28 -19.72 0.44 4.89
C ALA A 28 -20.86 1.43 4.52
N GLU A 29 -20.58 2.73 4.50
CA GLU A 29 -21.52 3.78 4.03
C GLU A 29 -21.48 4.01 2.51
N GLY A 30 -20.72 3.22 1.75
CA GLY A 30 -20.54 3.40 0.31
C GLY A 30 -19.64 4.58 -0.08
N LYS A 31 -18.93 5.17 0.89
CA LYS A 31 -17.94 6.23 0.65
C LYS A 31 -16.57 5.62 0.33
N LYS A 32 -15.75 6.37 -0.39
CA LYS A 32 -14.35 5.98 -0.63
C LYS A 32 -13.51 6.15 0.64
N PRO A 33 -12.43 5.35 0.80
CA PRO A 33 -11.42 5.61 1.82
C PRO A 33 -10.86 7.01 1.70
N ILE A 34 -10.44 7.60 2.82
CA ILE A 34 -10.01 9.00 2.83
C ILE A 34 -8.79 9.22 1.92
N CYS A 35 -7.83 8.29 1.90
CA CYS A 35 -6.63 8.38 1.05
C CYS A 35 -6.95 8.33 -0.45
N VAL A 36 -7.99 7.58 -0.83
CA VAL A 36 -8.44 7.48 -2.22
C VAL A 36 -9.17 8.76 -2.62
N GLU A 37 -10.07 9.24 -1.76
CA GLU A 37 -10.85 10.45 -2.00
C GLU A 37 -9.98 11.71 -2.03
N SER A 38 -8.99 11.80 -1.14
CA SER A 38 -8.10 12.96 -1.05
C SER A 38 -7.03 12.99 -2.12
N CYS A 39 -6.88 11.95 -2.94
CA CYS A 39 -5.81 11.87 -3.94
C CYS A 39 -6.03 12.88 -5.07
N PRO A 40 -5.23 13.97 -5.16
CA PRO A 40 -5.47 15.02 -6.16
C PRO A 40 -5.22 14.51 -7.59
N LEU A 41 -4.30 13.54 -7.73
CA LEU A 41 -3.94 12.94 -9.01
C LEU A 41 -4.84 11.77 -9.41
N ARG A 42 -5.78 11.35 -8.55
CA ARG A 42 -6.63 10.17 -8.77
C ARG A 42 -5.83 8.91 -9.11
N ALA A 43 -4.67 8.75 -8.47
CA ALA A 43 -3.76 7.62 -8.66
C ALA A 43 -4.11 6.41 -7.78
N LEU A 44 -4.99 6.58 -6.81
CA LEU A 44 -5.41 5.55 -5.87
C LEU A 44 -6.85 5.13 -6.15
N ASP A 45 -7.16 3.86 -5.94
CA ASP A 45 -8.48 3.28 -6.08
C ASP A 45 -8.69 2.19 -5.03
N LEU A 46 -9.94 1.92 -4.64
CA LEU A 46 -10.31 0.80 -3.77
C LEU A 46 -11.54 0.11 -4.35
N ALA A 47 -11.38 -1.17 -4.69
CA ALA A 47 -12.42 -2.04 -5.21
C ALA A 47 -12.05 -3.50 -4.90
N PRO A 48 -12.92 -4.49 -5.17
CA PRO A 48 -12.55 -5.89 -5.14
C PRO A 48 -11.28 -6.15 -5.98
N ILE A 49 -10.36 -6.96 -5.45
CA ILE A 49 -9.02 -7.11 -6.02
C ILE A 49 -9.04 -7.63 -7.47
N GLU A 50 -10.02 -8.48 -7.81
CA GLU A 50 -10.18 -9.00 -9.17
C GLU A 50 -10.55 -7.90 -10.18
N GLU A 51 -11.36 -6.91 -9.77
CA GLU A 51 -11.69 -5.76 -10.63
C GLU A 51 -10.46 -4.87 -10.86
N LEU A 52 -9.68 -4.64 -9.80
CA LEU A 52 -8.44 -3.86 -9.90
C LEU A 52 -7.42 -4.56 -10.79
N ARG A 53 -7.29 -5.88 -10.67
CA ARG A 53 -6.40 -6.70 -11.50
C ARG A 53 -6.81 -6.69 -12.96
N ALA A 54 -8.10 -6.87 -13.24
CA ALA A 54 -8.63 -6.77 -14.60
C ALA A 54 -8.37 -5.39 -15.24
N LYS A 55 -8.41 -4.31 -14.44
CA LYS A 55 -8.25 -2.94 -14.93
C LYS A 55 -6.79 -2.49 -15.04
N TYR A 56 -5.93 -2.89 -14.12
CA TYR A 56 -4.58 -2.33 -13.96
C TYR A 56 -3.45 -3.37 -14.08
N GLY A 57 -3.77 -4.66 -14.18
CA GLY A 57 -2.82 -5.78 -14.24
C GLY A 57 -2.56 -6.43 -12.88
N ASP A 58 -1.62 -7.37 -12.83
CA ASP A 58 -1.44 -8.25 -11.65
C ASP A 58 -0.21 -7.96 -10.80
N LEU A 59 0.56 -6.92 -11.14
CA LEU A 59 1.81 -6.64 -10.43
C LEU A 59 1.52 -6.20 -8.99
N ALA A 60 2.01 -6.99 -8.04
CA ALA A 60 1.83 -6.75 -6.60
C ALA A 60 3.17 -6.65 -5.83
N GLU A 61 4.28 -6.48 -6.55
CA GLU A 61 5.63 -6.40 -5.99
C GLU A 61 6.53 -5.47 -6.82
N VAL A 62 7.24 -4.57 -6.13
CA VAL A 62 8.27 -3.66 -6.65
C VAL A 62 9.18 -3.31 -5.48
N ALA A 63 10.43 -2.88 -5.70
CA ALA A 63 11.22 -2.32 -4.60
C ALA A 63 10.61 -1.00 -4.11
N PRO A 64 10.60 -0.74 -2.77
CA PRO A 64 11.20 -1.53 -1.70
C PRO A 64 10.25 -2.54 -1.02
N LEU A 65 9.08 -2.83 -1.61
CA LEU A 65 8.12 -3.77 -1.02
C LEU A 65 8.68 -5.20 -1.02
N PRO A 66 8.31 -6.03 -0.02
CA PRO A 66 8.68 -7.45 0.00
C PRO A 66 7.98 -8.23 -1.13
N ALA A 67 8.55 -9.37 -1.50
CA ALA A 67 8.01 -10.23 -2.54
C ALA A 67 6.57 -10.69 -2.23
N ALA A 68 5.70 -10.68 -3.22
CA ALA A 68 4.27 -10.92 -3.06
C ALA A 68 3.96 -12.33 -2.52
N HIS A 69 4.83 -13.31 -2.76
CA HIS A 69 4.63 -14.69 -2.30
C HIS A 69 4.58 -14.84 -0.77
N PHE A 70 5.15 -13.90 -0.01
CA PHE A 70 5.17 -13.97 1.46
C PHE A 70 3.77 -13.87 2.08
N THR A 71 2.89 -13.02 1.54
CA THR A 71 1.56 -12.80 2.12
C THR A 71 0.43 -12.74 1.10
N LYS A 72 0.73 -12.82 -0.21
CA LYS A 72 -0.23 -12.66 -1.31
C LYS A 72 -1.09 -11.39 -1.15
N PRO A 73 -0.46 -10.19 -1.13
CA PRO A 73 -1.16 -8.96 -0.78
C PRO A 73 -2.25 -8.59 -1.80
N ASN A 74 -3.33 -7.98 -1.31
CA ASN A 74 -4.41 -7.43 -2.15
C ASN A 74 -4.07 -6.01 -2.58
N ILE A 75 -3.01 -5.86 -3.38
CA ILE A 75 -2.63 -4.60 -4.00
C ILE A 75 -2.33 -4.84 -5.48
N VAL A 76 -2.51 -3.79 -6.28
CA VAL A 76 -2.08 -3.75 -7.68
C VAL A 76 -1.30 -2.46 -7.88
N LEU A 77 -0.15 -2.58 -8.52
CA LEU A 77 0.79 -1.49 -8.74
C LEU A 77 0.99 -1.32 -10.23
N LYS A 78 0.72 -0.11 -10.73
CA LYS A 78 1.16 0.31 -12.07
C LYS A 78 2.50 1.03 -11.92
N PRO A 79 3.63 0.37 -12.22
CA PRO A 79 4.94 0.95 -12.02
C PRO A 79 5.16 2.13 -12.97
N ASN A 80 5.96 3.10 -12.53
CA ASN A 80 6.47 4.13 -13.42
C ASN A 80 7.79 3.67 -14.07
N ALA A 81 8.32 4.45 -15.01
CA ALA A 81 9.54 4.11 -15.74
C ALA A 81 10.80 3.92 -14.85
N ASN A 82 10.77 4.46 -13.62
CA ASN A 82 11.89 4.41 -12.67
C ASN A 82 11.69 3.34 -11.58
N SER A 83 10.56 2.62 -11.58
CA SER A 83 10.32 1.54 -10.62
C SER A 83 11.34 0.42 -10.81
N ARG A 84 11.82 -0.15 -9.69
CA ARG A 84 12.79 -1.24 -9.67
C ARG A 84 12.13 -2.56 -9.24
N PRO A 85 12.63 -3.71 -9.72
CA PRO A 85 12.11 -5.01 -9.30
C PRO A 85 12.32 -5.25 -7.81
N VAL A 86 11.52 -6.14 -7.22
CA VAL A 86 11.68 -6.55 -5.82
C VAL A 86 13.10 -7.03 -5.54
N GLY A 87 13.65 -6.66 -4.37
CA GLY A 87 15.01 -7.00 -3.96
C GLY A 87 16.10 -6.06 -4.44
N ASP A 88 15.78 -5.10 -5.32
CA ASP A 88 16.72 -4.04 -5.71
C ASP A 88 16.99 -3.09 -4.51
N THR A 89 18.27 -2.93 -4.16
CA THR A 89 18.76 -2.08 -3.06
C THR A 89 19.52 -0.84 -3.53
N THR A 90 19.51 -0.56 -4.83
CA THR A 90 20.23 0.58 -5.43
C THR A 90 19.54 1.93 -5.21
N GLY A 91 18.32 1.92 -4.69
CA GLY A 91 17.58 3.12 -4.32
C GLY A 91 18.26 3.88 -3.18
N TYR A 92 18.09 5.21 -3.18
CA TYR A 92 18.59 6.08 -2.13
C TYR A 92 17.51 7.07 -1.72
N LEU A 93 17.64 7.61 -0.50
CA LEU A 93 16.73 8.63 -0.01
C LEU A 93 17.05 9.98 -0.67
N ALA A 94 16.24 10.36 -1.65
CA ALA A 94 16.42 11.60 -2.39
C ALA A 94 16.03 12.86 -1.60
N ASN A 95 15.09 12.73 -0.64
CA ASN A 95 14.68 13.84 0.23
C ASN A 95 14.64 13.43 1.72
N PRO A 96 15.74 13.61 2.46
CA PRO A 96 15.82 13.22 3.88
C PRO A 96 14.85 13.94 4.82
N LYS A 97 14.22 15.03 4.39
CA LYS A 97 13.28 15.79 5.23
C LYS A 97 11.86 15.19 5.24
N GLU A 98 11.57 14.24 4.34
CA GLU A 98 10.24 13.63 4.17
C GLU A 98 10.11 12.26 4.85
N VAL A 99 11.11 11.84 5.63
CA VAL A 99 11.15 10.54 6.31
C VAL A 99 11.27 10.73 7.81
#